data_AF-A0A0K1EDN2-F1
#
_entry.id   AF-A0A0K1EDN2-F1
#
_cell.length_a   1.000
_cell.length_b   1.000
_cell.length_c   1.000
_cell.angle_alpha   90.00
_cell.angle_beta   90.00
_cell.angle_gamma   90.00
#
_symmetry.space_group_name_H-M   'P 1'
#
loop_
_entity.id
_entity.type
_entity.pdbx_description
1 polymer ?
#
loop_
_entity_poly.entity_id
_entity_poly.type
_entity_poly.pdbx_seq_one_letter_code
_entity_poly.pdbx_strand_id
1 'polypeptide(L)'
;MNRPTLVPSIVAGMLVLVTASTGCEGLSYYPYDCKELSECPGAACTGQCVPLAPLGFDGPALLWTGPGEEAPECPARAPVEVYSGYAGLESSHVCPECACSAPACVLPTGVTASNTQQCQGPVFTPVDAPANWTGTCQAAETVIGPAALRSVTIEPVTERPCAPLPPTTPAGVAPTQWTQVARACAGEAVPGVCNDPGLTCLPSAAPPPPGFQQCIMHLVPDDGTDVHCPASYPDKKVFYGRYEDTRACEACTCTETAPSTCTAWVSLYQDASCGDALHSTTIGLGDPVCLPVQLSTATLHSISASWMTNAPASCEAAGGEALGSVEPADPRVFCCQPPPGTPSSG
;
A
#
# COMPACT_ATOMS: atom_id res chain seq x y z
N MET A 1 -65.68 -30.48 -35.31
CA MET A 1 -65.22 -31.86 -35.46
C MET A 1 -64.82 -32.38 -34.09
N ASN A 2 -65.39 -33.53 -33.74
CA ASN A 2 -65.09 -34.46 -32.64
C ASN A 2 -65.11 -33.97 -31.18
N ARG A 3 -66.28 -34.21 -30.56
CA ARG A 3 -66.40 -34.79 -29.20
C ARG A 3 -65.50 -36.03 -29.05
N PRO A 4 -65.06 -36.35 -27.83
CA PRO A 4 -65.62 -37.52 -27.14
C PRO A 4 -65.92 -37.23 -25.65
N THR A 5 -67.16 -37.42 -25.19
CA THR A 5 -67.78 -38.66 -24.62
C THR A 5 -67.69 -38.68 -23.09
N LEU A 6 -68.83 -38.36 -22.45
CA LEU A 6 -69.18 -38.62 -21.06
C LEU A 6 -69.97 -39.93 -20.99
N VAL A 7 -69.65 -40.82 -20.05
CA VAL A 7 -70.54 -41.88 -19.50
C VAL A 7 -70.07 -42.20 -18.04
N PRO A 8 -70.88 -42.81 -17.14
CA PRO A 8 -71.50 -42.09 -16.04
C PRO A 8 -71.34 -42.75 -14.64
N SER A 9 -71.83 -42.04 -13.62
CA SER A 9 -72.48 -42.51 -12.37
C SER A 9 -71.93 -43.71 -11.59
N ILE A 10 -71.73 -43.50 -10.28
CA ILE A 10 -72.56 -44.12 -9.21
C ILE A 10 -72.45 -43.26 -7.94
N VAL A 11 -73.62 -42.96 -7.38
CA VAL A 11 -73.85 -42.31 -6.10
C VAL A 11 -73.69 -43.35 -4.98
N ALA A 12 -72.98 -43.01 -3.92
CA ALA A 12 -73.20 -43.60 -2.61
C ALA A 12 -73.00 -42.51 -1.55
N GLY A 13 -74.11 -42.02 -1.01
CA GLY A 13 -74.09 -41.16 0.16
C GLY A 13 -73.63 -41.93 1.39
N MET A 14 -72.70 -41.35 2.14
CA MET A 14 -72.47 -41.73 3.53
C MET A 14 -72.41 -40.47 4.38
N LEU A 15 -73.43 -40.38 5.24
CA LEU A 15 -73.59 -39.42 6.31
C LEU A 15 -72.54 -39.73 7.40
N VAL A 16 -71.56 -38.87 7.65
CA VAL A 16 -70.72 -38.97 8.85
C VAL A 16 -70.44 -37.57 9.42
N LEU A 17 -71.01 -37.38 10.61
CA LEU A 17 -70.69 -36.49 11.72
C LEU A 17 -69.63 -35.40 11.49
N VAL A 18 -70.08 -34.14 11.59
CA VAL A 18 -69.24 -32.98 11.91
C VAL A 18 -68.81 -33.10 13.37
N THR A 19 -67.55 -33.48 13.61
CA THR A 19 -66.85 -33.15 14.85
C THR A 19 -65.91 -31.98 14.56
N ALA A 20 -66.24 -30.82 15.12
CA ALA A 20 -65.35 -29.67 15.13
C ALA A 20 -64.12 -30.02 16.00
N SER A 21 -62.99 -30.27 15.36
CA SER A 21 -61.69 -30.15 16.02
C SER A 21 -61.00 -28.91 15.46
N THR A 22 -60.84 -27.90 16.30
CA THR A 22 -59.94 -26.77 16.10
C THR A 22 -58.52 -27.30 15.92
N GLY A 23 -58.09 -27.45 14.66
CA GLY A 23 -56.71 -27.75 14.31
C GLY A 23 -55.93 -26.45 14.16
N CYS A 24 -54.79 -26.36 14.85
CA CYS A 24 -53.77 -25.34 14.62
C CYS A 24 -53.16 -25.55 13.23
N GLU A 25 -53.59 -24.78 12.25
CA GLU A 25 -52.85 -24.60 11.00
C GLU A 25 -51.80 -23.51 11.20
N GLY A 26 -50.53 -23.84 10.95
CA GLY A 26 -49.49 -22.85 10.73
C GLY A 26 -48.17 -23.12 11.42
N LEU A 27 -47.38 -24.04 10.85
CA LEU A 27 -45.93 -23.96 10.56
C LEU A 27 -45.31 -25.36 10.60
N SER A 28 -45.44 -26.07 9.48
CA SER A 28 -44.79 -27.35 9.23
C SER A 28 -43.39 -27.16 8.64
N TYR A 29 -42.35 -27.46 9.41
CA TYR A 29 -41.07 -27.91 8.85
C TYR A 29 -40.39 -29.04 9.66
N TYR A 30 -41.11 -29.74 10.53
CA TYR A 30 -40.63 -31.01 11.09
C TYR A 30 -41.77 -32.05 11.17
N PRO A 31 -41.56 -33.30 10.72
CA PRO A 31 -42.62 -34.30 10.61
C PRO A 31 -42.65 -35.21 11.85
N TYR A 32 -42.95 -34.67 13.03
CA TYR A 32 -43.24 -35.50 14.21
C TYR A 32 -44.47 -34.99 14.96
N ASP A 33 -45.45 -35.89 15.09
CA ASP A 33 -46.76 -35.71 15.71
C ASP A 33 -46.61 -35.82 17.24
N CYS A 34 -46.51 -34.67 17.93
CA CYS A 34 -46.32 -34.60 19.39
C CYS A 34 -47.65 -34.64 20.14
N LYS A 35 -48.40 -35.75 20.03
CA LYS A 35 -49.73 -35.89 20.66
C LYS A 35 -49.76 -36.56 22.04
N GLU A 36 -48.62 -37.00 22.59
CA GLU A 36 -48.54 -37.45 23.98
C GLU A 36 -47.44 -36.70 24.75
N LEU A 37 -47.88 -35.87 25.70
CA LEU A 37 -47.12 -34.88 26.48
C LEU A 37 -46.18 -35.47 27.55
N SER A 38 -45.75 -36.73 27.43
CA SER A 38 -44.82 -37.36 28.38
C SER A 38 -43.55 -37.92 27.75
N GLU A 39 -43.47 -38.04 26.43
CA GLU A 39 -42.35 -38.73 25.75
C GLU A 39 -41.95 -38.09 24.42
N CYS A 40 -41.96 -36.75 24.33
CA CYS A 40 -40.99 -36.15 23.42
C CYS A 40 -39.62 -36.51 23.99
N PRO A 41 -38.68 -37.12 23.23
CA PRO A 41 -37.28 -37.05 23.60
C PRO A 41 -36.89 -35.59 23.42
N GLY A 42 -37.27 -34.75 24.38
CA GLY A 42 -36.58 -33.50 24.62
C GLY A 42 -35.15 -33.96 24.76
N ALA A 43 -34.35 -33.70 23.73
CA ALA A 43 -32.94 -34.02 23.74
C ALA A 43 -32.39 -33.26 24.93
N ALA A 44 -32.35 -33.90 26.10
CA ALA A 44 -31.96 -33.25 27.34
C ALA A 44 -30.64 -32.57 27.03
N CYS A 45 -30.54 -31.27 27.33
CA CYS A 45 -29.34 -30.50 27.03
C CYS A 45 -28.13 -31.33 27.47
N THR A 46 -27.37 -31.87 26.50
CA THR A 46 -26.21 -32.72 26.81
C THR A 46 -25.08 -31.89 27.40
N GLY A 47 -25.24 -30.57 27.43
CA GLY A 47 -24.44 -29.64 28.19
C GLY A 47 -25.20 -28.84 29.24
N GLN A 48 -25.01 -27.52 29.27
CA GLN A 48 -25.54 -26.64 30.30
C GLN A 48 -26.50 -25.60 29.72
N CYS A 49 -27.64 -25.44 30.38
CA CYS A 49 -28.52 -24.30 30.16
C CYS A 49 -27.90 -23.06 30.79
N VAL A 50 -27.44 -22.14 29.95
CA VAL A 50 -26.85 -20.86 30.39
C VAL A 50 -27.76 -19.70 30.00
N PRO A 51 -27.73 -18.58 30.73
CA PRO A 51 -28.44 -17.37 30.34
C PRO A 51 -28.10 -16.95 28.92
N LEU A 52 -29.12 -16.53 28.17
CA LEU A 52 -28.93 -15.85 26.89
C LEU A 52 -28.01 -14.64 27.05
N ALA A 53 -27.26 -14.32 26.00
CA ALA A 53 -26.47 -13.10 25.96
C ALA A 53 -27.40 -11.87 26.21
N PRO A 54 -26.94 -10.88 27.00
CA PRO A 54 -27.69 -9.64 27.17
C PRO A 54 -27.96 -8.94 25.84
N LEU A 55 -28.97 -8.07 25.82
CA LEU A 55 -29.30 -7.27 24.64
C LEU A 55 -28.05 -6.53 24.12
N GLY A 56 -27.78 -6.64 22.82
CA GLY A 56 -26.60 -6.05 22.17
C GLY A 56 -25.39 -6.99 22.06
N PHE A 57 -25.48 -8.20 22.62
CA PHE A 57 -24.43 -9.20 22.56
C PHE A 57 -24.92 -10.50 21.91
N ASP A 58 -23.97 -11.25 21.34
CA ASP A 58 -24.13 -12.58 20.78
C ASP A 58 -23.25 -13.60 21.51
N GLY A 59 -23.61 -14.87 21.38
CA GLY A 59 -22.94 -16.00 22.01
C GLY A 59 -23.76 -16.61 23.15
N PRO A 60 -23.11 -17.28 24.12
CA PRO A 60 -21.66 -17.28 24.39
C PRO A 60 -20.82 -18.17 23.46
N ALA A 61 -19.55 -17.80 23.29
CA ALA A 61 -18.54 -18.49 22.49
C ALA A 61 -17.26 -18.75 23.31
N LEU A 62 -16.45 -19.70 22.87
CA LEU A 62 -15.11 -19.94 23.41
C LEU A 62 -14.10 -19.12 22.61
N LEU A 63 -13.48 -18.14 23.26
CA LEU A 63 -12.46 -17.28 22.67
C LEU A 63 -11.06 -17.74 23.10
N TRP A 64 -10.22 -18.04 22.12
CA TRP A 64 -8.78 -18.21 22.32
C TRP A 64 -8.04 -16.96 21.84
N THR A 65 -6.96 -16.58 22.54
CA THR A 65 -6.12 -15.43 22.19
C THR A 65 -4.65 -15.77 22.41
N GLY A 66 -3.79 -15.52 21.42
CA GLY A 66 -2.35 -15.79 21.54
C GLY A 66 -1.58 -15.58 20.23
N PRO A 67 -0.30 -16.00 20.17
CA PRO A 67 0.51 -15.92 18.95
C PRO A 67 -0.09 -16.75 17.82
N GLY A 68 -0.14 -16.22 16.59
CA GLY A 68 -0.84 -16.89 15.47
C GLY A 68 -0.35 -18.31 15.16
N GLU A 69 0.94 -18.60 15.37
CA GLU A 69 1.54 -19.93 15.14
C GLU A 69 1.05 -20.98 16.16
N GLU A 70 0.56 -20.54 17.31
CA GLU A 70 0.07 -21.40 18.39
C GLU A 70 -1.46 -21.53 18.39
N ALA A 71 -2.14 -20.93 17.40
CA ALA A 71 -3.60 -20.89 17.36
C ALA A 71 -4.19 -22.31 17.23
N PRO A 72 -4.92 -22.79 18.24
CA PRO A 72 -5.54 -24.11 18.20
C PRO A 72 -6.75 -24.11 17.26
N GLU A 73 -7.10 -25.29 16.77
CA GLU A 73 -8.39 -25.50 16.13
C GLU A 73 -9.55 -25.37 17.13
N CYS A 74 -10.74 -25.09 16.61
CA CYS A 74 -11.94 -25.06 17.42
C CYS A 74 -12.20 -26.42 18.08
N PRO A 75 -12.46 -26.48 19.40
CA PRO A 75 -12.62 -27.74 20.11
C PRO A 75 -13.88 -28.46 19.64
N ALA A 76 -13.92 -29.80 19.72
CA ALA A 76 -15.06 -30.61 19.26
C ALA A 76 -16.42 -30.21 19.88
N ARG A 77 -16.39 -29.60 21.07
CA ARG A 77 -17.59 -29.10 21.76
C ARG A 77 -18.11 -27.77 21.17
N ALA A 78 -17.26 -26.99 20.53
CA ALA A 78 -17.62 -25.76 19.84
C ALA A 78 -16.93 -25.78 18.46
N PRO A 79 -17.36 -26.66 17.54
CA PRO A 79 -16.60 -26.96 16.34
C PRO A 79 -16.69 -25.85 15.27
N VAL A 80 -17.60 -24.89 15.42
CA VAL A 80 -17.85 -23.84 14.44
C VAL A 80 -17.02 -22.61 14.78
N GLU A 81 -16.09 -22.23 13.91
CA GLU A 81 -15.45 -20.92 13.99
C GLU A 81 -16.45 -19.84 13.59
N VAL A 82 -16.73 -18.92 14.52
CA VAL A 82 -17.66 -17.80 14.30
C VAL A 82 -16.94 -16.46 14.16
N TYR A 83 -15.67 -16.39 14.56
CA TYR A 83 -14.84 -15.20 14.40
C TYR A 83 -13.36 -15.55 14.38
N SER A 84 -12.61 -14.84 13.53
CA SER A 84 -11.16 -14.76 13.54
C SER A 84 -10.76 -13.29 13.39
N GLY A 85 -9.81 -12.84 14.19
CA GLY A 85 -9.32 -11.47 14.14
C GLY A 85 -8.00 -11.32 14.85
N TYR A 86 -7.52 -10.08 14.97
CA TYR A 86 -6.15 -9.79 15.33
C TYR A 86 -6.02 -8.68 16.37
N ALA A 87 -4.91 -8.68 17.10
CA ALA A 87 -4.54 -7.61 18.02
C ALA A 87 -3.02 -7.42 18.08
N GLY A 88 -2.60 -6.30 18.69
CA GLY A 88 -1.20 -5.93 18.84
C GLY A 88 -0.52 -5.68 17.50
N LEU A 89 -1.06 -4.73 16.73
CA LEU A 89 -0.50 -4.30 15.46
C LEU A 89 0.88 -3.69 15.68
N GLU A 90 1.89 -4.27 15.06
CA GLU A 90 3.24 -3.72 15.02
C GLU A 90 3.54 -3.25 13.60
N SER A 91 4.02 -2.00 13.50
CA SER A 91 4.52 -1.45 12.25
C SER A 91 5.71 -0.55 12.56
N SER A 92 6.71 -0.58 11.67
CA SER A 92 7.74 0.44 11.61
C SER A 92 7.82 0.99 10.19
N HIS A 93 8.04 2.29 10.10
CA HIS A 93 8.07 3.01 8.82
C HIS A 93 9.24 3.96 8.85
N VAL A 94 10.24 3.70 8.02
CA VAL A 94 11.40 4.57 7.87
C VAL A 94 11.55 4.88 6.39
N CYS A 95 11.41 6.16 6.08
CA CYS A 95 11.64 6.67 4.74
C CYS A 95 13.13 6.96 4.53
N PRO A 96 13.62 6.76 3.30
CA PRO A 96 15.02 7.03 3.00
C PRO A 96 15.31 8.52 3.03
N GLU A 97 16.51 8.89 3.49
CA GLU A 97 16.98 10.27 3.37
C GLU A 97 17.14 10.66 1.89
N CYS A 98 16.65 11.85 1.55
CA CYS A 98 16.79 12.38 0.20
C CYS A 98 18.21 12.89 -0.06
N ALA A 99 18.70 12.65 -1.27
CA ALA A 99 19.99 13.14 -1.74
C ALA A 99 19.86 13.72 -3.16
N CYS A 100 20.69 14.69 -3.48
CA CYS A 100 20.73 15.34 -4.78
C CYS A 100 22.03 15.02 -5.51
N SER A 101 21.95 14.93 -6.84
CA SER A 101 23.14 14.91 -7.68
C SER A 101 23.86 16.26 -7.59
N ALA A 102 25.19 16.25 -7.72
CA ALA A 102 25.95 17.48 -7.80
C ALA A 102 25.68 18.17 -9.15
N PRO A 103 25.28 19.46 -9.15
CA PRO A 103 25.21 20.24 -10.38
C PRO A 103 26.62 20.41 -10.96
N ALA A 104 26.71 20.69 -12.26
CA ALA A 104 27.99 20.79 -12.94
C ALA A 104 27.97 21.82 -14.07
N CYS A 105 29.06 22.59 -14.20
CA CYS A 105 29.34 23.33 -15.42
C CYS A 105 29.75 22.35 -16.53
N VAL A 106 29.21 22.54 -17.73
CA VAL A 106 29.43 21.67 -18.88
C VAL A 106 29.95 22.51 -20.05
N LEU A 107 31.08 22.09 -20.62
CA LEU A 107 31.63 22.71 -21.83
C LEU A 107 30.71 22.45 -23.03
N PRO A 108 30.69 23.33 -24.03
CA PRO A 108 29.94 23.08 -25.26
C PRO A 108 30.45 21.79 -25.93
N THR A 109 29.57 21.12 -26.66
CA THR A 109 29.87 19.84 -27.34
C THR A 109 30.71 20.00 -28.59
N GLY A 110 31.25 21.19 -28.85
CA GLY A 110 32.02 21.49 -30.05
C GLY A 110 31.90 22.94 -30.48
N VAL A 111 32.29 23.20 -31.73
CA VAL A 111 32.15 24.50 -32.39
C VAL A 111 31.61 24.31 -33.79
N THR A 112 30.99 25.34 -34.38
CA THR A 112 30.44 25.25 -35.73
C THR A 112 31.10 26.28 -36.64
N ALA A 113 31.81 25.82 -37.67
CA ALA A 113 32.38 26.70 -38.68
C ALA A 113 31.31 27.10 -39.72
N SER A 114 31.42 28.32 -40.23
CA SER A 114 30.59 28.85 -41.31
C SER A 114 31.46 29.44 -42.42
N ASN A 115 30.95 29.37 -43.65
CA ASN A 115 31.59 29.98 -44.82
C ASN A 115 31.23 31.47 -45.00
N THR A 116 30.54 32.11 -44.05
CA THR A 116 30.31 33.57 -44.03
C THR A 116 30.95 34.20 -42.80
N GLN A 117 31.09 35.54 -42.79
CA GLN A 117 31.78 36.24 -41.69
C GLN A 117 30.92 36.46 -40.44
N GLN A 118 29.59 36.31 -40.54
CA GLN A 118 28.66 36.65 -39.45
C GLN A 118 28.02 35.42 -38.82
N CYS A 119 28.61 34.23 -38.99
CA CYS A 119 28.02 32.96 -38.58
C CYS A 119 26.59 32.76 -39.11
N GLN A 120 26.35 33.27 -40.31
CA GLN A 120 25.06 33.21 -41.00
C GLN A 120 25.22 32.38 -42.28
N GLY A 121 24.10 32.03 -42.91
CA GLY A 121 24.09 31.40 -44.23
C GLY A 121 23.79 29.90 -44.18
N PRO A 122 23.94 29.22 -45.33
CA PRO A 122 23.39 27.86 -45.50
C PRO A 122 24.38 26.73 -45.18
N VAL A 123 25.68 27.04 -45.05
CA VAL A 123 26.72 26.02 -44.86
C VAL A 123 27.32 26.16 -43.47
N PHE A 124 27.10 25.13 -42.67
CA PHE A 124 27.64 24.97 -41.33
C PHE A 124 28.35 23.62 -41.24
N THR A 125 29.57 23.62 -40.73
CA THR A 125 30.38 22.42 -40.54
C THR A 125 30.72 22.30 -39.06
N PRO A 126 30.14 21.33 -38.34
CA PRO A 126 30.44 21.12 -36.93
C PRO A 126 31.85 20.53 -36.75
N VAL A 127 32.47 20.87 -35.63
CA VAL A 127 33.64 20.22 -35.06
C VAL A 127 33.24 19.73 -33.68
N ASP A 128 32.89 18.45 -33.59
CA ASP A 128 32.36 17.86 -32.38
C ASP A 128 33.47 17.51 -31.39
N ALA A 129 33.21 17.82 -30.12
CA ALA A 129 33.99 17.37 -28.99
C ALA A 129 33.47 16.00 -28.50
N PRO A 130 34.31 15.16 -27.88
CA PRO A 130 33.88 13.88 -27.35
C PRO A 130 32.85 14.05 -26.23
N ALA A 131 32.05 13.00 -25.97
CA ALA A 131 31.14 13.00 -24.84
C ALA A 131 31.92 13.23 -23.52
N ASN A 132 31.38 14.10 -22.66
CA ASN A 132 32.02 14.52 -21.41
C ASN A 132 33.40 15.18 -21.61
N TRP A 133 33.58 15.92 -22.71
CA TRP A 133 34.80 16.66 -22.97
C TRP A 133 35.17 17.58 -21.81
N THR A 134 36.40 17.43 -21.31
CA THR A 134 36.93 18.22 -20.19
C THR A 134 37.79 19.40 -20.64
N GLY A 135 37.83 19.67 -21.96
CA GLY A 135 38.60 20.76 -22.55
C GLY A 135 39.97 20.33 -23.12
N THR A 136 40.31 19.05 -23.03
CA THR A 136 41.54 18.49 -23.63
C THR A 136 41.61 18.77 -25.13
N CYS A 137 42.81 18.91 -25.70
CA CYS A 137 42.97 19.10 -27.14
C CYS A 137 42.23 18.00 -27.93
N GLN A 138 41.31 18.41 -28.80
CA GLN A 138 40.53 17.52 -29.64
C GLN A 138 40.75 17.89 -31.10
N ALA A 139 41.34 16.97 -31.86
CA ALA A 139 41.44 17.10 -33.31
C ALA A 139 40.05 16.96 -33.95
N ALA A 140 39.76 17.79 -34.94
CA ALA A 140 38.59 17.65 -35.78
C ALA A 140 38.68 16.37 -36.60
N GLU A 141 37.58 15.63 -36.73
CA GLU A 141 37.54 14.44 -37.59
C GLU A 141 37.83 14.78 -39.06
N THR A 142 37.35 15.95 -39.49
CA THR A 142 37.62 16.50 -40.82
C THR A 142 38.20 17.91 -40.67
N VAL A 143 39.32 18.14 -41.34
CA VAL A 143 39.95 19.46 -41.41
C VAL A 143 39.04 20.42 -42.17
N ILE A 144 38.74 21.57 -41.55
CA ILE A 144 37.95 22.61 -42.21
C ILE A 144 38.90 23.55 -42.95
N GLY A 145 38.82 23.51 -44.28
CA GLY A 145 39.65 24.31 -45.17
C GLY A 145 39.21 25.79 -45.27
N PRO A 146 40.03 26.65 -45.89
CA PRO A 146 39.82 28.10 -45.87
C PRO A 146 38.56 28.59 -46.59
N ALA A 147 38.01 27.79 -47.52
CA ALA A 147 36.77 28.10 -48.21
C ALA A 147 35.53 27.95 -47.30
N ALA A 148 35.62 27.09 -46.27
CA ALA A 148 34.53 26.77 -45.35
C ALA A 148 34.69 27.45 -43.97
N LEU A 149 35.80 28.17 -43.75
CA LEU A 149 36.15 28.79 -42.47
C LEU A 149 36.24 30.31 -42.61
N ARG A 150 35.10 31.00 -42.49
CA ARG A 150 35.00 32.46 -42.45
C ARG A 150 34.52 32.98 -41.10
N SER A 151 33.82 32.15 -40.34
CA SER A 151 33.53 32.40 -38.94
C SER A 151 33.34 31.10 -38.19
N VAL A 152 33.36 31.16 -36.86
CA VAL A 152 33.09 30.04 -35.97
C VAL A 152 32.10 30.47 -34.91
N THR A 153 31.01 29.73 -34.77
CA THR A 153 30.09 29.82 -33.65
C THR A 153 30.58 28.91 -32.54
N ILE A 154 30.69 29.47 -31.34
CA ILE A 154 31.00 28.73 -30.12
C ILE A 154 29.77 28.84 -29.22
N GLU A 155 29.16 27.69 -28.91
CA GLU A 155 28.03 27.62 -27.99
C GLU A 155 28.46 28.03 -26.57
N PRO A 156 27.55 28.60 -25.78
CA PRO A 156 27.82 28.96 -24.40
C PRO A 156 28.18 27.71 -23.57
N VAL A 157 28.78 27.93 -22.39
CA VAL A 157 28.80 26.85 -21.40
C VAL A 157 27.39 26.63 -20.88
N THR A 158 27.07 25.39 -20.53
CA THR A 158 25.77 25.03 -19.96
C THR A 158 25.94 24.55 -18.53
N GLU A 159 24.83 24.50 -17.79
CA GLU A 159 24.79 23.88 -16.48
C GLU A 159 23.93 22.63 -16.53
N ARG A 160 24.39 21.59 -15.85
CA ARG A 160 23.56 20.44 -15.53
C ARG A 160 22.95 20.70 -14.16
N PRO A 161 21.61 20.84 -14.06
CA PRO A 161 20.96 21.06 -12.78
C PRO A 161 21.12 19.83 -11.88
N CYS A 162 20.92 20.02 -10.59
CA CYS A 162 20.78 18.89 -9.68
C CYS A 162 19.45 18.18 -9.88
N ALA A 163 19.45 16.89 -9.58
CA ALA A 163 18.28 16.03 -9.64
C ALA A 163 18.26 15.09 -8.43
N PRO A 164 17.06 14.68 -7.96
CA PRO A 164 16.96 13.68 -6.91
C PRO A 164 17.68 12.40 -7.30
N LEU A 165 18.48 11.87 -6.39
CA LEU A 165 19.10 10.57 -6.54
C LEU A 165 18.15 9.47 -6.08
N PRO A 166 18.22 8.27 -6.68
CA PRO A 166 17.53 7.13 -6.12
C PRO A 166 18.04 6.91 -4.69
N PRO A 167 17.16 6.54 -3.75
CA PRO A 167 17.56 6.33 -2.37
C PRO A 167 18.58 5.19 -2.30
N THR A 168 19.67 5.41 -1.56
CA THR A 168 20.75 4.42 -1.37
C THR A 168 20.32 3.25 -0.51
N THR A 169 19.29 3.46 0.31
CA THR A 169 18.64 2.44 1.11
C THR A 169 17.22 2.25 0.57
N PRO A 170 16.78 1.01 0.26
CA PRO A 170 15.39 0.77 -0.09
C PRO A 170 14.49 1.32 1.01
N ALA A 171 13.35 1.91 0.64
CA ALA A 171 12.36 2.31 1.63
C ALA A 171 12.04 1.09 2.52
N GLY A 172 12.36 1.24 3.81
CA GLY A 172 12.23 0.17 4.79
C GLY A 172 10.81 0.17 5.32
N VAL A 173 9.86 -0.25 4.50
CA VAL A 173 8.52 -0.59 5.01
C VAL A 173 8.66 -1.96 5.65
N ALA A 174 8.87 -2.00 6.96
CA ALA A 174 8.80 -3.27 7.67
C ALA A 174 7.39 -3.86 7.46
N PRO A 175 7.29 -5.18 7.27
CA PRO A 175 6.00 -5.82 7.12
C PRO A 175 5.15 -5.52 8.34
N THR A 176 3.93 -5.02 8.10
CA THR A 176 2.93 -4.89 9.16
C THR A 176 2.57 -6.28 9.64
N GLN A 177 2.64 -6.50 10.96
CA GLN A 177 2.32 -7.78 11.55
C GLN A 177 1.42 -7.62 12.77
N TRP A 178 0.55 -8.60 12.95
CA TRP A 178 -0.23 -8.76 14.17
C TRP A 178 0.52 -9.68 15.11
N THR A 179 0.72 -9.25 16.36
CA THR A 179 1.37 -10.08 17.38
C THR A 179 0.41 -11.10 18.00
N GLN A 180 -0.91 -10.88 17.88
CA GLN A 180 -1.93 -11.74 18.46
C GLN A 180 -3.04 -12.06 17.45
N VAL A 181 -3.53 -13.30 17.53
CA VAL A 181 -4.73 -13.79 16.87
C VAL A 181 -5.78 -14.10 17.93
N ALA A 182 -7.03 -13.80 17.62
CA ALA A 182 -8.20 -14.21 18.37
C ALA A 182 -9.06 -15.13 17.52
N ARG A 183 -9.47 -16.26 18.09
CA ARG A 183 -10.40 -17.20 17.45
C ARG A 183 -11.57 -17.46 18.38
N ALA A 184 -12.78 -17.16 17.92
CA ALA A 184 -14.00 -17.47 18.65
C ALA A 184 -14.69 -18.68 18.00
N CYS A 185 -15.01 -19.65 18.85
CA CYS A 185 -15.62 -20.90 18.46
C CYS A 185 -16.98 -21.05 19.17
N ALA A 186 -18.03 -21.37 18.42
CA ALA A 186 -19.36 -21.61 18.95
C ALA A 186 -19.75 -23.08 18.83
N GLY A 187 -20.55 -23.54 19.80
CA GLY A 187 -21.27 -24.80 19.69
C GLY A 187 -22.59 -24.61 18.95
N GLU A 188 -23.19 -25.72 18.53
CA GLU A 188 -24.56 -25.71 18.04
C GLU A 188 -25.50 -25.43 19.21
N ALA A 189 -26.10 -24.24 19.26
CA ALA A 189 -27.15 -23.93 20.21
C ALA A 189 -28.45 -24.59 19.74
N VAL A 190 -29.04 -25.44 20.57
CA VAL A 190 -30.35 -26.04 20.29
C VAL A 190 -31.41 -25.25 21.06
N PRO A 191 -32.19 -24.37 20.40
CA PRO A 191 -33.21 -23.57 21.06
C PRO A 191 -34.35 -24.44 21.59
N GLY A 192 -34.98 -24.02 22.69
CA GLY A 192 -36.17 -24.68 23.26
C GLY A 192 -35.90 -25.99 24.01
N VAL A 193 -34.63 -26.38 24.17
CA VAL A 193 -34.23 -27.56 24.94
C VAL A 193 -34.16 -27.29 26.44
N CYS A 194 -33.90 -26.04 26.83
CA CYS A 194 -33.90 -25.63 28.22
C CYS A 194 -35.32 -25.33 28.70
N ASN A 195 -35.66 -25.75 29.93
CA ASN A 195 -36.98 -25.55 30.53
C ASN A 195 -37.34 -24.06 30.74
N ASP A 196 -36.34 -23.18 30.74
CA ASP A 196 -36.51 -21.74 30.86
C ASP A 196 -36.21 -21.08 29.49
N PRO A 197 -37.15 -20.29 28.93
CA PRO A 197 -36.97 -19.62 27.64
C PRO A 197 -35.86 -18.56 27.63
N GLY A 198 -35.40 -18.10 28.80
CA GLY A 198 -34.25 -17.21 28.96
C GLY A 198 -32.90 -17.95 28.93
N LEU A 199 -32.89 -19.27 28.77
CA LEU A 199 -31.71 -20.10 28.72
C LEU A 199 -31.52 -20.72 27.34
N THR A 200 -30.26 -20.80 26.90
CA THR A 200 -29.87 -21.58 25.72
C THR A 200 -29.02 -22.77 26.13
N CYS A 201 -29.19 -23.89 25.44
CA CYS A 201 -28.38 -25.08 25.68
C CYS A 201 -27.04 -24.92 24.98
N LEU A 202 -25.95 -24.86 25.76
CA LEU A 202 -24.60 -25.00 25.24
C LEU A 202 -24.04 -26.39 25.53
N PRO A 203 -23.16 -26.92 24.66
CA PRO A 203 -22.31 -28.06 24.99
C PRO A 203 -21.51 -27.85 26.29
N SER A 204 -21.29 -28.92 27.06
CA SER A 204 -21.19 -28.93 28.54
C SER A 204 -20.33 -27.89 29.26
N ALA A 205 -20.82 -27.55 30.48
CA ALA A 205 -20.26 -26.75 31.58
C ALA A 205 -18.81 -27.00 31.99
N ALA A 206 -18.13 -27.97 31.36
CA ALA A 206 -16.73 -28.23 31.67
C ALA A 206 -15.95 -26.92 31.46
N PRO A 207 -15.00 -26.60 32.35
CA PRO A 207 -14.22 -25.36 32.24
C PRO A 207 -13.70 -25.19 30.81
N PRO A 208 -13.58 -23.94 30.31
CA PRO A 208 -12.95 -23.67 29.03
C PRO A 208 -11.68 -24.52 28.85
N PRO A 209 -11.43 -25.11 27.66
CA PRO A 209 -10.19 -25.84 27.46
C PRO A 209 -9.01 -24.88 27.72
N PRO A 210 -7.84 -25.40 28.09
CA PRO A 210 -6.68 -24.55 28.36
C PRO A 210 -6.46 -23.52 27.24
N GLY A 211 -6.33 -22.24 27.61
CA GLY A 211 -6.14 -21.13 26.67
C GLY A 211 -7.43 -20.50 26.12
N PHE A 212 -8.60 -21.12 26.30
CA PHE A 212 -9.88 -20.52 25.94
C PHE A 212 -10.54 -19.82 27.13
N GLN A 213 -11.35 -18.81 26.85
CA GLN A 213 -12.24 -18.12 27.79
C GLN A 213 -13.66 -18.13 27.24
N GLN A 214 -14.66 -18.17 28.11
CA GLN A 214 -16.04 -18.01 27.68
C GLN A 214 -16.34 -16.52 27.55
N CYS A 215 -16.81 -16.11 26.37
CA CYS A 215 -17.03 -14.71 26.04
C CYS A 215 -18.34 -14.50 25.29
N ILE A 216 -18.84 -13.27 25.33
CA ILE A 216 -19.93 -12.77 24.50
C ILE A 216 -19.38 -11.68 23.57
N MET A 217 -19.87 -11.62 22.34
CA MET A 217 -19.42 -10.67 21.32
C MET A 217 -20.44 -9.53 21.19
N HIS A 218 -19.98 -8.28 21.18
CA HIS A 218 -20.88 -7.15 20.91
C HIS A 218 -21.33 -7.17 19.43
N LEU A 219 -22.64 -7.10 19.20
CA LEU A 219 -23.22 -7.25 17.85
C LEU A 219 -22.85 -6.10 16.93
N VAL A 220 -22.75 -4.89 17.46
CA VAL A 220 -22.41 -3.69 16.70
C VAL A 220 -20.88 -3.54 16.66
N PRO A 221 -20.26 -3.42 15.47
CA PRO A 221 -18.85 -3.06 15.37
C PRO A 221 -18.59 -1.73 16.08
N ASP A 222 -17.65 -1.73 17.02
CA ASP A 222 -17.33 -0.59 17.90
C ASP A 222 -15.87 -0.74 18.35
N ASP A 223 -15.16 0.37 18.56
CA ASP A 223 -13.77 0.37 19.05
C ASP A 223 -13.64 -0.01 20.53
N GLY A 224 -14.79 -0.20 21.20
CA GLY A 224 -14.90 -0.61 22.58
C GLY A 224 -14.89 0.53 23.57
N THR A 225 -14.81 1.78 23.14
CA THR A 225 -14.79 2.95 24.04
C THR A 225 -16.09 3.06 24.84
N ASP A 226 -17.24 2.91 24.17
CA ASP A 226 -18.56 3.05 24.79
C ASP A 226 -19.21 1.70 25.16
N VAL A 227 -18.56 0.58 24.84
CA VAL A 227 -19.08 -0.76 25.18
C VAL A 227 -18.79 -1.07 26.65
N HIS A 228 -19.88 -1.19 27.42
CA HIS A 228 -19.87 -1.65 28.80
C HIS A 228 -20.13 -3.15 28.88
N CYS A 229 -19.13 -3.88 29.37
CA CYS A 229 -19.26 -5.31 29.59
C CYS A 229 -20.14 -5.63 30.82
N PRO A 230 -21.04 -6.64 30.74
CA PRO A 230 -21.83 -7.10 31.87
C PRO A 230 -20.95 -7.62 33.01
N ALA A 231 -21.45 -7.55 34.26
CA ALA A 231 -20.73 -8.06 35.44
C ALA A 231 -20.39 -9.56 35.36
N SER A 232 -21.14 -10.35 34.58
CA SER A 232 -20.87 -11.77 34.35
C SER A 232 -19.75 -12.03 33.33
N TYR A 233 -19.32 -11.01 32.59
CA TYR A 233 -18.26 -11.05 31.58
C TYR A 233 -17.40 -9.78 31.67
N PRO A 234 -16.75 -9.49 32.81
CA PRO A 234 -16.13 -8.19 33.07
C PRO A 234 -14.92 -7.88 32.18
N ASP A 235 -14.27 -8.89 31.61
CA ASP A 235 -13.01 -8.72 30.89
C ASP A 235 -13.24 -8.30 29.43
N LYS A 236 -13.10 -6.99 29.17
CA LYS A 236 -13.23 -6.42 27.81
C LYS A 236 -11.97 -6.67 26.97
N LYS A 237 -12.15 -7.14 25.74
CA LYS A 237 -11.11 -7.32 24.73
C LYS A 237 -11.58 -6.78 23.37
N VAL A 238 -10.67 -6.20 22.60
CA VAL A 238 -10.96 -5.66 21.26
C VAL A 238 -10.03 -6.31 20.26
N PHE A 239 -10.59 -6.79 19.16
CA PHE A 239 -9.87 -7.40 18.04
C PHE A 239 -10.31 -6.76 16.73
N TYR A 240 -9.46 -6.84 15.72
CA TYR A 240 -9.64 -6.18 14.44
C TYR A 240 -9.65 -7.21 13.31
N GLY A 241 -10.51 -7.00 12.31
CA GLY A 241 -10.59 -7.89 11.15
C GLY A 241 -9.47 -7.63 10.13
N ARG A 242 -9.00 -6.39 10.03
CA ARG A 242 -7.94 -5.97 9.10
C ARG A 242 -7.20 -4.74 9.64
N TYR A 243 -6.27 -4.23 8.85
CA TYR A 243 -5.68 -2.91 9.04
C TYR A 243 -5.75 -2.12 7.73
N GLU A 244 -5.70 -0.80 7.84
CA GLU A 244 -5.52 0.10 6.71
C GLU A 244 -4.10 0.67 6.76
N ASP A 245 -3.36 0.51 5.67
CA ASP A 245 -1.99 0.96 5.55
C ASP A 245 -1.92 2.11 4.55
N THR A 246 -1.71 3.31 5.07
CA THR A 246 -1.57 4.52 4.27
C THR A 246 -0.13 5.03 4.26
N ARG A 247 0.82 4.22 4.76
CA ARG A 247 2.21 4.61 4.84
C ARG A 247 2.78 4.91 3.46
N ALA A 248 3.35 6.08 3.33
CA ALA A 248 4.05 6.53 2.14
C ALA A 248 5.29 7.32 2.54
N CYS A 249 6.15 7.59 1.57
CA CYS A 249 7.26 8.52 1.73
C CYS A 249 7.02 9.74 0.86
N GLU A 250 7.29 10.92 1.40
CA GLU A 250 7.29 12.13 0.61
C GLU A 250 8.32 12.03 -0.52
N ALA A 251 7.97 12.57 -1.70
CA ALA A 251 8.85 12.51 -2.86
C ALA A 251 10.08 13.40 -2.64
N CYS A 252 11.27 12.89 -2.96
CA CYS A 252 12.48 13.69 -2.90
C CYS A 252 12.46 14.81 -3.94
N THR A 253 12.81 16.02 -3.51
CA THR A 253 12.99 17.19 -4.35
C THR A 253 14.38 17.78 -4.15
N CYS A 254 14.90 18.43 -5.19
CA CYS A 254 16.19 19.11 -5.17
C CYS A 254 15.97 20.54 -5.62
N THR A 255 16.38 21.48 -4.78
CA THR A 255 16.26 22.91 -5.09
C THR A 255 17.65 23.54 -5.14
N GLU A 256 17.88 24.33 -6.19
CA GLU A 256 19.11 25.12 -6.32
C GLU A 256 19.07 26.30 -5.33
N THR A 257 20.10 26.41 -4.50
CA THR A 257 20.20 27.41 -3.44
C THR A 257 21.15 28.56 -3.78
N ALA A 258 21.99 28.38 -4.81
CA ALA A 258 22.88 29.40 -5.33
C ALA A 258 23.03 29.26 -6.86
N PRO A 259 23.13 30.36 -7.61
CA PRO A 259 23.31 30.31 -9.05
C PRO A 259 24.72 29.81 -9.42
N SER A 260 24.83 29.15 -10.57
CA SER A 260 26.13 28.78 -11.13
C SER A 260 26.87 29.99 -11.69
N THR A 261 28.20 29.98 -11.55
CA THR A 261 29.10 30.89 -12.28
C THR A 261 30.11 30.07 -13.07
N CYS A 262 29.76 29.82 -14.34
CA CYS A 262 30.57 29.03 -15.27
C CYS A 262 31.14 29.93 -16.38
N THR A 263 32.46 29.97 -16.53
CA THR A 263 33.13 30.63 -17.67
C THR A 263 34.30 29.78 -18.14
N ALA A 264 34.46 29.66 -19.45
CA ALA A 264 35.52 28.88 -20.08
C ALA A 264 36.24 29.70 -21.14
N TRP A 265 37.52 29.40 -21.33
CA TRP A 265 38.34 29.87 -22.42
C TRP A 265 38.37 28.80 -23.50
N VAL A 266 37.92 29.12 -24.71
CA VAL A 266 37.94 28.18 -25.86
C VAL A 266 38.96 28.65 -26.87
N SER A 267 39.78 27.73 -27.36
CA SER A 267 40.82 28.00 -28.35
C SER A 267 40.65 27.11 -29.58
N LEU A 268 40.89 27.71 -30.74
CA LEU A 268 40.80 27.10 -32.07
C LEU A 268 42.22 27.04 -32.65
N TYR A 269 42.57 25.96 -33.34
CA TYR A 269 43.94 25.74 -33.82
C TYR A 269 44.01 25.28 -35.27
N GLN A 270 45.10 25.65 -35.94
CA GLN A 270 45.40 25.30 -37.33
C GLN A 270 46.10 23.95 -37.47
N ASP A 271 46.56 23.37 -36.38
CA ASP A 271 47.17 22.04 -36.31
C ASP A 271 46.34 21.08 -35.44
N ALA A 272 46.63 19.79 -35.53
CA ALA A 272 45.89 18.76 -34.78
C ALA A 272 46.37 18.58 -33.33
N SER A 273 47.49 19.22 -32.94
CA SER A 273 48.13 19.09 -31.62
C SER A 273 47.89 20.30 -30.71
N CYS A 274 47.01 21.23 -31.11
CA CYS A 274 46.72 22.46 -30.39
C CYS A 274 47.95 23.33 -30.11
N GLY A 275 48.90 23.39 -31.06
CA GLY A 275 50.14 24.14 -30.95
C GLY A 275 50.15 25.50 -31.67
N ASP A 276 49.39 25.62 -32.75
CA ASP A 276 49.29 26.79 -33.64
C ASP A 276 47.89 27.41 -33.50
N ALA A 277 47.76 28.36 -32.56
CA ALA A 277 46.51 28.98 -32.21
C ALA A 277 45.99 29.90 -33.34
N LEU A 278 44.79 29.62 -33.82
CA LEU A 278 44.06 30.45 -34.77
C LEU A 278 43.33 31.60 -34.07
N HIS A 279 42.56 31.28 -33.03
CA HIS A 279 41.77 32.25 -32.27
C HIS A 279 41.44 31.70 -30.88
N SER A 280 41.11 32.58 -29.94
CA SER A 280 40.59 32.18 -28.64
C SER A 280 39.65 33.23 -28.07
N THR A 281 38.67 32.80 -27.29
CA THR A 281 37.67 33.68 -26.68
C THR A 281 37.18 33.10 -25.35
N THR A 282 36.61 33.96 -24.50
CA THR A 282 35.83 33.55 -23.33
C THR A 282 34.39 33.29 -23.73
N ILE A 283 33.82 32.20 -23.21
CA ILE A 283 32.39 31.91 -23.20
C ILE A 283 31.90 31.80 -21.75
N GLY A 284 30.64 32.19 -21.53
CA GLY A 284 29.96 32.09 -20.24
C GLY A 284 28.59 31.44 -20.41
N LEU A 285 27.81 31.43 -19.33
CA LEU A 285 26.37 31.14 -19.40
C LEU A 285 25.68 32.24 -20.21
N GLY A 286 24.86 31.89 -21.19
CA GLY A 286 24.11 32.88 -21.99
C GLY A 286 24.08 32.54 -23.48
N ASP A 287 24.37 33.54 -24.31
CA ASP A 287 24.25 33.43 -25.77
C ASP A 287 25.53 32.88 -26.43
N PRO A 288 25.42 32.22 -27.59
CA PRO A 288 26.57 31.78 -28.37
C PRO A 288 27.40 32.96 -28.88
N VAL A 289 28.70 32.74 -29.03
CA VAL A 289 29.64 33.74 -29.55
C VAL A 289 29.96 33.43 -31.01
N CYS A 290 29.83 34.43 -31.88
CA CYS A 290 30.29 34.36 -33.26
C CYS A 290 31.65 35.03 -33.43
N LEU A 291 32.63 34.29 -33.94
CA LEU A 291 33.99 34.77 -34.17
C LEU A 291 34.30 34.83 -35.67
N PRO A 292 34.54 36.01 -36.25
CA PRO A 292 34.98 36.11 -37.64
C PRO A 292 36.45 35.69 -37.80
N VAL A 293 36.74 34.88 -38.82
CA VAL A 293 38.09 34.44 -39.18
C VAL A 293 38.65 35.35 -40.27
N GLN A 294 39.66 36.16 -39.91
CA GLN A 294 40.22 37.19 -40.80
C GLN A 294 41.24 36.65 -41.81
N LEU A 295 41.88 35.52 -41.49
CA LEU A 295 42.91 34.90 -42.32
C LEU A 295 42.25 34.08 -43.44
N SER A 296 42.40 34.54 -44.68
CA SER A 296 41.82 33.86 -45.86
C SER A 296 42.42 32.48 -46.15
N THR A 297 43.52 32.13 -45.49
CA THR A 297 44.23 30.85 -45.61
C THR A 297 44.10 29.97 -44.37
N ALA A 298 43.32 30.38 -43.36
CA ALA A 298 43.19 29.63 -42.13
C ALA A 298 42.50 28.28 -42.35
N THR A 299 42.95 27.29 -41.59
CA THR A 299 42.29 25.99 -41.45
C THR A 299 41.95 25.77 -39.98
N LEU A 300 40.93 24.95 -39.71
CA LEU A 300 40.59 24.50 -38.36
C LEU A 300 40.84 23.00 -38.28
N HIS A 301 41.78 22.63 -37.42
CA HIS A 301 42.23 21.24 -37.23
C HIS A 301 41.96 20.72 -35.83
N SER A 302 41.93 21.58 -34.81
CA SER A 302 41.61 21.15 -33.44
C SER A 302 41.01 22.28 -32.60
N ILE A 303 40.39 21.88 -31.50
CA ILE A 303 39.82 22.75 -30.48
C ILE A 303 40.32 22.34 -29.10
N SER A 304 40.44 23.31 -28.19
CA SER A 304 40.70 23.09 -26.77
C SER A 304 39.83 24.02 -25.94
N ALA A 305 39.61 23.67 -24.68
CA ALA A 305 38.97 24.57 -23.73
C ALA A 305 39.60 24.44 -22.33
N SER A 306 39.53 25.50 -21.55
CA SER A 306 39.93 25.48 -20.15
C SER A 306 38.96 26.32 -19.32
N TRP A 307 38.66 25.85 -18.11
CA TRP A 307 37.79 26.60 -17.21
C TRP A 307 38.51 27.83 -16.67
N MET A 308 37.89 29.00 -16.81
CA MET A 308 38.29 30.21 -16.10
C MET A 308 37.59 30.28 -14.75
N THR A 309 36.31 29.92 -14.70
CA THR A 309 35.54 29.73 -13.47
C THR A 309 34.65 28.49 -13.66
N ASN A 310 34.80 27.52 -12.77
CA ASN A 310 33.97 26.33 -12.72
C ASN A 310 33.36 26.24 -11.32
N ALA A 311 32.35 27.08 -11.08
CA ALA A 311 31.60 27.13 -9.83
C ALA A 311 30.14 26.80 -10.14
N PRO A 312 29.77 25.51 -10.19
CA PRO A 312 28.37 25.12 -10.35
C PRO A 312 27.54 25.54 -9.13
N ALA A 313 26.22 25.56 -9.29
CA ALA A 313 25.25 25.81 -8.24
C ALA A 313 25.46 24.91 -6.99
N SER A 314 24.78 25.25 -5.89
CA SER A 314 24.59 24.35 -4.76
C SER A 314 23.13 23.91 -4.70
N CYS A 315 22.90 22.69 -4.19
CA CYS A 315 21.55 22.17 -4.04
C CYS A 315 21.28 21.64 -2.64
N GLU A 316 20.03 21.81 -2.22
CA GLU A 316 19.50 21.27 -0.98
C GLU A 316 18.43 20.23 -1.31
N ALA A 317 18.51 19.09 -0.62
CA ALA A 317 17.54 18.01 -0.72
C ALA A 317 16.42 18.26 0.29
N ALA A 318 15.17 18.03 -0.12
CA ALA A 318 14.01 18.03 0.75
C ALA A 318 13.10 16.84 0.39
N GLY A 319 12.18 16.48 1.29
CA GLY A 319 11.37 15.28 1.15
C GLY A 319 11.92 14.10 1.95
N GLY A 320 11.33 12.92 1.72
CA GLY A 320 11.73 11.70 2.41
C GLY A 320 11.13 11.59 3.82
N GLU A 321 10.18 12.45 4.18
CA GLU A 321 9.41 12.34 5.40
C GLU A 321 8.43 11.16 5.32
N ALA A 322 8.22 10.51 6.47
CA ALA A 322 7.21 9.49 6.64
C ALA A 322 5.81 10.11 6.64
N LEU A 323 4.97 9.65 5.73
CA LEU A 323 3.56 10.04 5.62
C LEU A 323 2.66 8.86 5.97
N GLY A 324 1.45 9.16 6.44
CA GLY A 324 0.43 8.18 6.77
C GLY A 324 0.74 7.36 8.02
N SER A 325 -0.11 6.38 8.27
CA SER A 325 -0.07 5.48 9.42
C SER A 325 -0.59 4.10 9.03
N VAL A 326 -0.35 3.13 9.91
CA VAL A 326 -1.06 1.85 9.88
C VAL A 326 -2.06 1.84 11.02
N GLU A 327 -3.34 1.69 10.69
CA GLU A 327 -4.41 1.72 11.67
C GLU A 327 -5.22 0.42 11.65
N PRO A 328 -5.52 -0.17 12.82
CA PRO A 328 -6.45 -1.27 12.92
C PRO A 328 -7.84 -0.90 12.39
N ALA A 329 -8.51 -1.83 11.72
CA ALA A 329 -9.83 -1.63 11.13
C ALA A 329 -10.78 -2.81 11.40
N ASP A 330 -12.08 -2.54 11.28
CA ASP A 330 -13.17 -3.46 11.57
C ASP A 330 -13.13 -4.01 13.02
N PRO A 331 -13.26 -3.14 14.04
CA PRO A 331 -13.14 -3.55 15.43
C PRO A 331 -14.32 -4.40 15.89
N ARG A 332 -14.02 -5.38 16.75
CA ARG A 332 -14.97 -6.28 17.40
C ARG A 332 -14.64 -6.39 18.88
N VAL A 333 -15.66 -6.15 19.71
CA VAL A 333 -15.55 -6.20 21.17
C VAL A 333 -16.03 -7.53 21.69
N PHE A 334 -15.22 -8.15 22.53
CA PHE A 334 -15.56 -9.34 23.30
C PHE A 334 -15.54 -9.01 24.79
N CYS A 335 -16.55 -9.48 25.51
CA CYS A 335 -16.60 -9.43 26.97
C CYS A 335 -16.46 -10.86 27.47
N CYS A 336 -15.46 -11.12 28.30
CA CYS A 336 -15.06 -12.47 28.71
C CYS A 336 -15.22 -12.68 30.22
N GLN A 337 -15.42 -13.95 30.59
CA GLN A 337 -15.27 -14.39 31.96
C GLN A 337 -13.80 -14.47 32.36
N PRO A 338 -13.47 -14.23 33.64
CA PRO A 338 -12.13 -14.41 34.14
C PRO A 338 -11.61 -15.83 33.88
N PRO A 339 -10.31 -16.01 33.61
CA PRO A 339 -9.73 -17.33 33.43
C PRO A 339 -10.01 -18.24 34.64
N PRO A 340 -10.28 -19.54 34.43
CA PRO A 340 -10.50 -20.47 35.52
C PRO A 340 -9.24 -20.53 36.43
N GLY A 341 -9.41 -20.16 37.71
CA GLY A 341 -8.34 -20.14 38.71
C GLY A 341 -7.91 -18.74 39.20
N THR A 342 -8.44 -17.67 38.61
CA THR A 342 -8.20 -16.29 39.06
C THR A 342 -9.31 -15.88 40.04
N PRO A 343 -9.01 -15.38 41.25
CA PRO A 343 -10.06 -14.96 42.19
C PRO A 343 -10.79 -13.72 41.65
N SER A 344 -12.12 -13.76 41.63
CA SER A 344 -12.95 -12.62 41.31
C SER A 344 -12.76 -11.53 42.38
N SER A 345 -12.13 -10.42 42.03
CA SER A 345 -12.09 -9.23 42.88
C SER A 345 -13.49 -8.59 42.87
N GLY A 346 -14.23 -8.80 43.96
CA GLY A 346 -15.54 -8.18 44.20
C GLY A 346 -15.46 -6.72 44.62
#